data_AF-A0A9E4QWR8-F1
#
_entry.id   AF-A0A9E4QWR8-F1
#
_cell.length_a   1.000
_cell.length_b   1.000
_cell.length_c   1.000
_cell.angle_alpha   90.00
_cell.angle_beta   90.00
_cell.angle_gamma   90.00
#
_symmetry.space_group_name_H-M   'P 1'
#
loop_
_entity.id
_entity.type
_entity.pdbx_description
1 polymer ?
#
loop_
_entity_poly.entity_id
_entity_poly.type
_entity_poly.pdbx_seq_one_letter_code
_entity_poly.pdbx_strand_id
1 'polypeptide(L)' 'MSDENAGLCADCAFAHVVETARGSRFFRCRLAESDKRFRRYPQLPVLTCEGYERTAPGPGDRVPNS' A
#
# COMPACT_ATOMS: atom_id res chain seq x y z
N MET A 1 -5.58 -13.26 -4.12
CA MET A 1 -5.78 -12.37 -2.95
C MET A 1 -5.71 -10.95 -3.48
N SER A 2 -6.84 -10.24 -3.47
CA SER A 2 -6.99 -8.89 -4.01
C SER A 2 -6.33 -7.84 -3.11
N ASP A 3 -5.84 -6.73 -3.67
CA ASP A 3 -5.20 -5.62 -2.93
C ASP A 3 -6.11 -4.99 -1.87
N GLU A 4 -7.42 -5.19 -1.99
CA GLU A 4 -8.45 -4.72 -1.06
C GLU A 4 -8.20 -5.17 0.40
N ASN A 5 -7.56 -6.33 0.58
CA ASN A 5 -7.22 -6.85 1.91
C ASN A 5 -6.02 -6.12 2.55
N ALA A 6 -5.35 -5.20 1.84
CA ALA A 6 -4.24 -4.43 2.38
C ALA A 6 -4.68 -3.20 3.19
N GLY A 7 -5.96 -2.80 3.07
CA GLY A 7 -6.49 -1.59 3.69
C GLY A 7 -5.82 -0.33 3.14
N LEU A 8 -5.40 0.58 4.02
CA LEU A 8 -4.69 1.82 3.64
C LEU A 8 -3.41 1.56 2.83
N CYS A 9 -2.78 0.39 2.99
CA CYS A 9 -1.58 0.07 2.20
C CYS A 9 -1.87 -0.22 0.72
N ALA A 10 -3.14 -0.42 0.33
CA ALA A 10 -3.51 -0.71 -1.06
C ALA A 10 -3.25 0.47 -2.01
N ASP A 11 -3.41 1.71 -1.52
CA ASP A 11 -3.27 2.94 -2.29
C ASP A 11 -2.25 3.92 -1.68
N CYS A 12 -1.47 3.48 -0.69
CA CYS A 12 -0.48 4.32 -0.04
C CYS A 12 0.75 4.59 -0.92
N ALA A 13 1.14 5.85 -1.05
CA ALA A 13 2.31 6.30 -1.81
C ALA A 13 3.63 5.68 -1.30
N PHE A 14 3.70 5.34 -0.01
CA PHE A 14 4.87 4.71 0.60
C PHE A 14 4.83 3.18 0.60
N ALA A 15 3.71 2.57 0.22
CA ALA A 15 3.62 1.13 0.11
C ALA A 15 4.32 0.66 -1.17
N HIS A 16 5.04 -0.45 -1.06
CA HIS A 16 5.66 -1.14 -2.18
C HIS A 16 5.16 -2.57 -2.21
N VAL A 17 4.48 -2.95 -3.29
CA VAL A 17 3.92 -4.29 -3.47
C VAL A 17 4.99 -5.17 -4.11
N VAL A 18 5.32 -6.27 -3.44
CA VAL A 18 6.24 -7.29 -3.93
C VAL A 18 5.44 -8.53 -4.27
N GLU A 19 5.44 -8.91 -5.54
CA GLU A 19 4.79 -10.11 -6.03
C GLU A 19 5.81 -11.23 -6.19
N THR A 20 5.47 -12.42 -5.72
CA THR A 20 6.32 -13.61 -5.87
C THR A 20 5.84 -14.48 -7.01
N ALA A 21 6.74 -15.29 -7.59
CA ALA A 21 6.41 -16.23 -8.67
C ALA A 21 5.32 -17.26 -8.30
N ARG A 22 5.05 -17.47 -7.00
CA ARG A 22 3.99 -18.34 -6.49
C ARG A 22 2.62 -17.64 -6.34
N GLY A 23 2.51 -16.38 -6.77
CA GLY A 23 1.28 -15.59 -6.71
C GLY A 23 0.98 -14.95 -5.34
N SER A 24 1.89 -15.07 -4.36
CA SER A 24 1.77 -14.33 -3.09
C SER A 24 2.24 -12.90 -3.27
N ARG A 25 1.50 -11.96 -2.70
CA ARG A 25 1.79 -10.52 -2.72
C ARG A 25 2.07 -10.05 -1.30
N PHE A 26 3.13 -9.26 -1.14
CA PHE A 26 3.55 -8.72 0.15
C PHE A 26 3.65 -7.20 0.05
N PHE A 27 3.24 -6.51 1.11
CA PHE A 27 3.33 -5.06 1.20
C PHE A 27 4.52 -4.69 2.06
N ARG A 28 5.37 -3.79 1.55
CA ARG A 28 6.50 -3.22 2.26
C ARG A 28 6.30 -1.73 2.45
N CYS A 29 6.46 -1.23 3.67
CA CYS A 29 6.44 0.19 3.95
C CYS A 29 7.84 0.79 3.75
N ARG A 30 7.97 1.78 2.85
CA ARG A 30 9.25 2.50 2.61
C ARG A 30 9.60 3.47 3.73
N LEU A 31 8.62 4.02 4.45
CA LEU A 31 8.88 4.89 5.62
C LEU A 31 9.67 4.17 6.72
N ALA A 32 9.54 2.84 6.81
CA ALA A 32 10.29 2.03 7.77
C ALA A 32 11.82 2.05 7.55
N GLU A 33 12.28 2.54 6.39
CA GLU A 33 13.71 2.69 6.09
C GLU A 33 14.30 3.94 6.76
N SER A 34 13.52 5.01 6.88
CA SER A 34 13.93 6.27 7.51
C SER A 34 13.43 6.44 8.94
N ASP A 35 12.28 5.85 9.28
CA ASP A 35 11.61 6.00 10.57
C ASP A 35 11.18 4.64 11.14
N LYS A 36 11.79 4.26 12.27
CA LYS A 36 11.59 2.97 12.93
C LYS A 36 10.20 2.81 13.57
N ARG A 37 9.39 3.87 13.67
CA ARG A 37 7.99 3.78 14.12
C ARG A 37 7.14 2.97 13.14
N PHE A 38 7.52 2.94 11.86
CA PHE A 38 6.81 2.17 10.85
C PHE A 38 7.36 0.75 10.73
N ARG A 39 6.47 -0.23 10.60
CA ARG A 39 6.87 -1.62 10.34
C ARG A 39 7.19 -1.82 8.87
N ARG A 40 8.39 -2.33 8.57
CA ARG A 40 8.82 -2.65 7.20
C ARG A 40 7.86 -3.60 6.48
N TYR A 41 7.29 -4.56 7.22
CA TYR A 41 6.22 -5.44 6.76
C TYR A 41 5.02 -5.28 7.70
N PRO A 42 4.04 -4.41 7.36
CA PRO A 42 2.85 -4.22 8.18
C PRO A 42 1.99 -5.48 8.22
N GLN A 43 1.26 -5.66 9.33
CA GLN A 43 0.22 -6.68 9.41
C GLN A 43 -1.02 -6.14 8.69
N LEU A 44 -1.56 -6.92 7.76
CA LEU A 44 -2.70 -6.53 6.92
C LEU A 44 -4.00 -7.13 7.50
N PRO A 45 -5.15 -6.44 7.34
CA PRO A 45 -5.31 -5.10 6.73
C PRO A 45 -4.81 -3.97 7.63
N VAL A 46 -4.16 -2.96 7.04
CA VAL A 46 -3.82 -1.73 7.78
C VAL A 46 -5.03 -0.80 7.75
N LEU A 47 -5.70 -0.65 8.89
CA LEU A 47 -6.88 0.21 9.02
C LEU A 47 -6.52 1.65 9.43
N THR A 48 -5.40 1.82 10.13
CA THR A 48 -4.89 3.12 10.59
C THR A 48 -3.37 3.19 10.42
N CYS A 49 -2.86 4.32 9.95
CA CYS A 49 -1.43 4.57 9.80
C CYS A 49 -1.15 6.07 9.80
N GLU A 50 -0.27 6.53 10.70
CA GLU A 50 0.09 7.96 10.81
C GLU A 50 0.85 8.50 9.59
N GLY A 51 1.53 7.62 8.87
CA GLY A 51 2.29 7.94 7.65
C GLY A 51 1.54 7.57 6.37
N TYR A 52 0.22 7.36 6.44
CA TYR A 52 -0.57 7.09 5.25
C TYR A 52 -0.66 8.33 4.38
N GLU A 53 -0.29 8.17 3.12
CA GLU A 53 -0.49 9.18 2.09
C GLU A 53 -1.08 8.49 0.87
N ARG A 54 -2.26 8.93 0.43
CA ARG A 54 -2.92 8.35 -0.74
C ARG A 54 -2.11 8.72 -1.99
N THR A 55 -1.72 7.72 -2.78
CA THR A 55 -1.15 7.93 -4.10
C THR A 55 -2.18 8.70 -4.91
N ALA A 56 -1.81 9.88 -5.41
CA ALA A 56 -2.70 10.61 -6.30
C ALA A 56 -3.06 9.69 -7.48
N PRO A 57 -4.33 9.66 -7.92
CA PRO A 57 -4.68 8.96 -9.14
C PRO A 57 -3.73 9.44 -10.24
N GLY A 58 -3.10 8.48 -10.93
CA GLY A 58 -2.30 8.80 -12.08
C GLY A 58 -3.18 9.52 -13.11
N PRO A 59 -2.60 10.29 -14.04
CA PRO A 59 -3.37 11.00 -15.07
C PRO A 59 -4.15 10.08 -16.04
N GLY A 60 -4.23 8.77 -15.79
CA GLY A 60 -5.01 7.78 -16.53
C GLY A 60 -6.26 7.25 -15.80
N ASP A 61 -6.47 7.57 -14.52
CA ASP A 61 -7.68 7.18 -13.78
C ASP A 61 -8.83 8.14 -14.12
N ARG A 62 -9.20 8.21 -15.40
CA ARG A 62 -10.53 8.72 -15.76
C ARG A 62 -11.53 7.72 -15.19
N VAL A 63 -12.06 8.01 -14.00
CA VAL A 63 -13.36 7.49 -13.59
C VAL A 63 -14.33 8.00 -14.67
N PRO A 64 -14.87 7.13 -15.55
CA PRO A 64 -15.92 7.58 -16.45
C PRO A 64 -17.10 7.95 -15.56
N ASN A 65 -17.32 9.26 -15.42
CA ASN A 65 -18.49 9.77 -14.74
C ASN A 65 -19.72 9.41 -15.57
N SER A 66 -20.64 8.71 -14.91
CA SER A 66 -22.10 8.59 -15.09
C SER A 66 -22.70 9.03 -16.43
#